data_AF-A0A2K4IQM5-F1
#
_entry.id   AF-A0A2K4IQM5-F1
#
_cell.length_a   1.000
_cell.length_b   1.000
_cell.length_c   1.000
_cell.angle_alpha   90.00
_cell.angle_beta   90.00
_cell.angle_gamma   90.00
#
_symmetry.space_group_name_H-M   'P 1'
#
loop_
_entity.id
_entity.type
_entity.pdbx_description
1 polymer ?
#
loop_
_entity_poly.entity_id
_entity_poly.type
_entity_poly.pdbx_seq_one_letter_code
_entity_poly.pdbx_strand_id
1 'polypeptide(L)' 'MTADIHDIGDQRPHLTVAAVDGVHVLPCDLMRSVIAGDKPSAILSEPVLRRIIEEWLHGVTA' A
#
# COMPACT_ATOMS: atom_id res chain seq x y z
N MET A 1 -17.17 -29.87 -18.85
CA MET A 1 -16.05 -29.26 -18.11
C MET A 1 -16.38 -27.79 -17.93
N THR A 2 -16.83 -27.39 -16.75
CA THR A 2 -17.12 -26.00 -16.39
C THR A 2 -15.83 -25.40 -15.84
N ALA A 3 -15.29 -24.39 -16.49
CA ALA A 3 -14.16 -23.63 -15.98
C ALA A 3 -14.65 -22.80 -14.78
N ASP A 4 -14.05 -23.03 -13.61
CA ASP A 4 -14.26 -22.23 -12.42
C ASP A 4 -13.59 -20.87 -12.67
N ILE A 5 -14.39 -19.82 -12.92
CA ILE A 5 -13.87 -18.45 -13.02
C ILE A 5 -13.55 -18.03 -11.59
N HIS A 6 -12.31 -18.24 -11.18
CA HIS A 6 -11.81 -17.76 -9.90
C HIS A 6 -11.67 -16.24 -9.98
N ASP A 7 -12.42 -15.52 -9.13
CA ASP A 7 -12.30 -14.07 -9.02
C ASP A 7 -10.89 -13.74 -8.50
N ILE A 8 -10.04 -13.21 -9.38
CA ILE A 8 -8.67 -12.78 -9.06
C ILE A 8 -8.62 -11.45 -8.29
N GLY A 9 -9.77 -10.95 -7.81
CA GLY A 9 -9.84 -9.76 -6.96
C GLY A 9 -8.90 -9.80 -5.76
N ASP A 10 -8.73 -10.98 -5.15
CA ASP A 10 -7.83 -11.20 -4.01
C ASP A 10 -6.34 -11.32 -4.39
N GLN A 11 -6.01 -11.41 -5.67
CA GLN A 11 -4.62 -11.55 -6.16
C GLN A 11 -4.00 -10.26 -6.67
N ARG A 12 -4.58 -9.09 -6.36
CA ARG A 12 -3.97 -7.82 -6.74
C ARG A 12 -2.60 -7.64 -6.06
N PRO A 13 -1.69 -6.81 -6.61
CA PRO A 13 -0.47 -6.47 -5.91
C PRO A 13 -0.78 -5.63 -4.66
N HIS A 14 -0.15 -5.98 -3.55
CA HIS A 14 -0.28 -5.28 -2.27
C HIS A 14 1.10 -4.88 -1.74
N LEU A 15 1.15 -3.76 -1.03
CA LEU A 15 2.30 -3.29 -0.26
C LEU A 15 2.08 -3.64 1.20
N THR A 16 3.06 -4.30 1.81
CA THR A 16 3.04 -4.57 3.25
C THR A 16 3.88 -3.52 3.97
N VAL A 17 3.30 -2.80 4.92
CA VAL A 17 3.97 -1.77 5.72
C VAL A 17 3.98 -2.21 7.18
N ALA A 18 5.17 -2.48 7.71
CA ALA A 18 5.38 -2.73 9.14
C ALA A 18 5.57 -1.39 9.86
N ALA A 19 4.48 -0.85 10.39
CA ALA A 19 4.44 0.40 11.15
C ALA A 19 4.46 0.12 12.66
N VAL A 20 4.61 1.18 13.47
CA VAL A 20 4.68 1.07 14.93
C VAL A 20 3.39 0.56 15.57
N ASP A 21 2.26 0.72 14.90
CA ASP A 21 0.93 0.29 15.34
C ASP A 21 0.52 -1.08 14.78
N GLY A 22 1.34 -1.68 13.90
CA GLY A 22 1.11 -3.01 13.35
C GLY A 22 1.53 -3.17 11.89
N VAL A 23 1.15 -4.31 11.31
CA VAL A 23 1.38 -4.61 9.90
C VAL A 23 0.13 -4.25 9.10
N HIS A 24 0.31 -3.37 8.11
CA HIS A 24 -0.75 -2.90 7.23
C HIS A 24 -0.54 -3.43 5.82
N VAL A 25 -1.61 -3.96 5.21
CA VAL A 25 -1.61 -4.41 3.82
C VAL A 25 -2.38 -3.37 3.00
N LEU A 26 -1.65 -2.64 2.16
CA LEU A 26 -2.18 -1.58 1.32
C LEU A 26 -2.31 -2.09 -0.12
N PRO A 27 -3.49 -1.99 -0.76
CA PRO A 27 -3.60 -2.26 -2.18
C PRO A 27 -2.68 -1.33 -2.98
N CYS A 28 -1.90 -1.84 -3.93
CA CYS A 28 -1.03 -0.98 -4.73
C CYS A 28 -1.84 0.06 -5.54
N ASP A 29 -3.09 -0.26 -5.91
CA ASP A 29 -4.02 0.69 -6.54
C ASP A 29 -4.29 1.90 -5.65
N LEU A 30 -4.44 1.69 -4.33
CA LEU A 30 -4.63 2.77 -3.36
C LEU A 30 -3.41 3.69 -3.35
N MET A 31 -2.21 3.11 -3.26
CA MET A 31 -0.97 3.89 -3.28
C MET A 31 -0.82 4.68 -4.57
N ARG A 32 -1.12 4.08 -5.73
CA ARG A 32 -1.08 4.79 -7.02
C ARG A 32 -2.04 5.98 -7.04
N SER A 33 -3.28 5.81 -6.55
CA SER A 33 -4.24 6.93 -6.45
C SER A 33 -3.78 8.03 -5.48
N VAL A 34 -3.13 7.67 -4.37
CA VAL A 34 -2.57 8.66 -3.43
C VAL A 34 -1.41 9.43 -4.07
N ILE A 35 -0.50 8.75 -4.77
CA ILE A 35 0.64 9.36 -5.47
C ILE A 35 0.15 10.27 -6.62
N ALA A 36 -0.88 9.85 -7.35
CA ALA A 36 -1.50 10.63 -8.43
C ALA A 36 -2.27 11.87 -7.93
N GLY A 37 -2.57 11.94 -6.63
CA GLY A 37 -3.38 13.01 -6.04
C GLY A 37 -4.90 12.79 -6.14
N ASP A 38 -5.34 11.65 -6.70
CA ASP A 38 -6.76 11.28 -6.80
C ASP A 38 -7.40 11.01 -5.43
N LYS A 39 -6.58 10.58 -4.45
CA LYS A 39 -7.00 10.34 -3.07
C LYS A 39 -6.10 11.10 -2.10
N PRO A 40 -6.64 11.68 -1.02
CA PRO A 40 -5.84 12.33 -0.01
C PRO A 40 -4.96 11.30 0.72
N SER A 41 -3.73 11.68 1.04
CA SER A 41 -2.82 10.86 1.85
C SER A 41 -3.35 10.58 3.27
N ALA A 42 -4.28 11.40 3.76
CA ALA A 42 -4.97 11.22 5.05
C ALA A 42 -5.80 9.93 5.13
N ILE A 43 -5.98 9.21 4.02
CA ILE A 43 -6.55 7.86 4.03
C ILE A 43 -5.61 6.82 4.65
N LEU A 44 -4.31 7.12 4.71
CA LEU A 44 -3.31 6.32 5.40
C LEU A 44 -3.19 6.82 6.84
N SER A 45 -3.05 5.90 7.80
CA SER A 45 -2.79 6.28 9.18
C SER A 45 -1.42 6.97 9.30
N GLU A 46 -1.27 7.86 10.28
CA GLU A 46 0.00 8.54 10.52
C GLU A 46 1.19 7.57 10.71
N PRO A 47 1.07 6.47 11.48
CA PRO A 47 2.14 5.47 11.60
C PRO A 47 2.59 4.87 10.26
N VAL A 48 1.64 4.59 9.36
CA VAL A 48 1.90 4.04 8.03
C VAL A 48 2.60 5.05 7.15
N LEU A 49 2.08 6.28 7.12
CA LEU A 49 2.65 7.36 6.31
C LEU A 49 4.09 7.68 6.75
N ARG A 50 4.31 7.76 8.06
CA ARG A 50 5.65 7.98 8.64
C ARG A 50 6.62 6.89 8.21
N ARG A 51 6.23 5.62 8.31
CA ARG A 51 7.07 4.49 7.92
C ARG A 51 7.46 4.53 6.44
N ILE A 52 6.52 4.87 5.56
CA ILE A 52 6.79 4.99 4.12
C ILE A 52 7.82 6.10 3.84
N ILE A 53 7.68 7.25 4.51
CA ILE A 53 8.63 8.38 4.36
C ILE A 53 10.01 8.00 4.89
N GLU A 54 10.09 7.35 6.06
CA GLU A 54 11.35 6.89 6.65
C GLU A 54 12.11 5.94 5.73
N GLU A 55 11.42 4.94 5.16
CA GLU A 55 12.04 3.98 4.22
C GLU A 55 12.49 4.67 2.93
N TRP A 56 11.71 5.62 2.41
CA TRP A 56 12.11 6.41 1.25
C TRP A 56 13.36 7.25 1.53
N LEU A 57 13.41 7.93 2.68
CA LEU A 57 14.59 8.71 3.08
C LEU A 57 15.82 7.82 3.20
N HIS A 58 15.73 6.66 3.85
CA HIS A 58 16.84 5.71 3.93
C HIS A 58 17.34 5.29 2.54
N GLY A 59 16.43 4.97 1.62
CA GLY A 59 16.79 4.57 0.25
C GLY A 59 17.37 5.68 -0.63
N VAL A 60 17.12 6.95 -0.32
CA VAL A 60 17.71 8.11 -1.02
C VAL A 60 19.07 8.49 -0.44
N THR A 61 19.28 8.26 0.85
CA THR A 61 20.54 8.60 1.55
C THR A 61 21.62 7.51 1.51
N ALA A 62 21.26 6.30 1.11
CA ALA A 62 22.17 5.16 0.94
C ALA A 62 22.78 5.13 -0.46
#